data_AF-A0A3D2FB83-F1
#
_entry.id   AF-A0A3D2FB83-F1
#
_cell.length_a   1.000
_cell.length_b   1.000
_cell.length_c   1.000
_cell.angle_alpha   90.00
_cell.angle_beta   90.00
_cell.angle_gamma   90.00
#
_symmetry.space_group_name_H-M   'P 1'
#
loop_
_entity.id
_entity.type
_entity.pdbx_description
1 polymer ?
#
loop_
_entity_poly.entity_id
_entity_poly.type
_entity_poly.pdbx_seq_one_letter_code
_entity_poly.pdbx_strand_id
1 'polypeptide(L)'
;MTKIPIECGYLPLVDSAPLIIAKELQFAAEEGLDLSLVRQPSWSALRDMLAMGRLDFAHVLSPMPIAMSLGLGGMPAKIDALMV
;
A
#
# COMPACT_ATOMS: atom_id res chain seq x y z
N MET A 1 -1.23 5.77 24.68
CA MET A 1 -0.54 6.46 23.58
C MET A 1 -1.44 6.37 22.36
N THR A 2 -1.72 7.49 21.69
CA THR A 2 -2.57 7.51 20.49
C THR A 2 -1.75 6.99 19.30
N LYS A 3 -2.25 5.97 18.60
CA LYS A 3 -1.61 5.43 17.38
C LYS A 3 -2.05 6.22 16.15
N ILE A 4 -1.21 6.26 15.13
CA ILE A 4 -1.52 6.94 13.86
C ILE A 4 -2.25 5.94 12.95
N PRO A 5 -3.53 6.17 12.57
CA PRO A 5 -4.24 5.29 11.65
C PRO A 5 -3.62 5.39 10.26
N ILE A 6 -3.39 4.24 9.62
CA ILE A 6 -2.83 4.16 8.27
C ILE A 6 -3.47 3.02 7.47
N GLU A 7 -3.91 3.29 6.25
CA GLU A 7 -4.54 2.34 5.35
C GLU A 7 -3.58 1.84 4.26
N CYS A 8 -3.33 0.53 4.27
CA CYS A 8 -2.47 -0.14 3.32
C CYS A 8 -3.27 -1.00 2.34
N GLY A 9 -3.17 -0.71 1.05
CA GLY A 9 -3.72 -1.56 -0.01
C GLY A 9 -2.92 -2.84 -0.21
N TYR A 10 -3.61 -3.98 -0.36
CA TYR A 10 -2.94 -5.22 -0.75
C TYR A 10 -3.79 -6.13 -1.61
N LEU A 11 -3.14 -7.08 -2.29
CA LEU A 11 -3.74 -8.21 -2.97
C LEU A 11 -3.44 -9.47 -2.17
N PRO A 12 -4.36 -10.46 -2.14
CA PRO A 12 -4.21 -11.68 -1.36
C PRO A 12 -3.24 -12.67 -2.02
N LEU A 13 -1.99 -12.26 -2.19
CA LEU A 13 -0.87 -13.03 -2.71
C LEU A 13 0.17 -13.22 -1.60
N VAL A 14 1.05 -14.22 -1.76
CA VAL A 14 2.02 -14.59 -0.72
C VAL A 14 3.04 -13.48 -0.42
N ASP A 15 3.34 -12.63 -1.40
CA ASP A 15 4.24 -11.48 -1.28
C ASP A 15 3.70 -10.37 -0.35
N SER A 16 2.39 -10.36 -0.06
CA SER A 16 1.79 -9.46 0.95
C SER A 16 2.05 -9.88 2.40
N ALA A 17 2.65 -11.06 2.62
CA ALA A 17 2.85 -11.62 3.95
C ALA A 17 3.54 -10.68 4.95
N PRO A 18 4.58 -9.90 4.59
CA PRO A 18 5.21 -8.96 5.55
C PRO A 18 4.23 -7.96 6.15
N LEU A 19 3.29 -7.42 5.36
CA LEU A 19 2.29 -6.46 5.83
C LEU A 19 1.24 -7.12 6.73
N ILE A 20 0.82 -8.34 6.38
CA ILE A 20 -0.10 -9.13 7.19
C ILE A 20 0.53 -9.44 8.54
N ILE A 21 1.77 -9.92 8.53
CA ILE A 21 2.54 -10.21 9.75
C ILE A 21 2.77 -8.95 10.58
N ALA A 22 3.08 -7.81 9.96
CA ALA A 22 3.26 -6.54 10.67
C ALA A 22 2.00 -6.10 11.44
N LYS A 23 0.81 -6.40 10.91
CA LYS A 23 -0.46 -6.19 11.61
C LYS A 23 -0.72 -7.25 12.68
N GLU A 24 -0.70 -8.51 12.32
CA GLU A 24 -1.11 -9.62 13.20
C GLU A 24 -0.18 -9.79 14.39
N LEU A 25 1.14 -9.63 14.19
CA LEU A 25 2.14 -9.72 15.26
C LEU A 25 2.41 -8.38 15.95
N GLN A 26 1.61 -7.35 15.67
CA GLN A 26 1.70 -6.04 16.32
C GLN A 26 3.00 -5.24 16.06
N PHE A 27 3.86 -5.63 15.11
CA PHE A 27 5.05 -4.85 14.77
C PHE A 27 4.71 -3.41 14.34
N ALA A 28 3.62 -3.20 13.58
CA ALA A 28 3.19 -1.84 13.24
C ALA A 28 2.75 -1.04 14.49
N ALA A 29 2.11 -1.72 15.45
CA ALA A 29 1.67 -1.11 16.70
C ALA A 29 2.83 -0.74 17.63
N GLU A 30 3.91 -1.51 17.64
CA GLU A 30 5.16 -1.21 18.35
C GLU A 30 5.78 0.11 17.85
N GLU A 31 5.65 0.38 16.54
CA GLU A 31 6.05 1.64 15.91
C GLU A 31 5.01 2.78 16.04
N GLY A 32 3.93 2.57 16.80
CA GLY A 32 2.89 3.57 17.01
C GLY A 32 1.88 3.73 15.87
N LEU A 33 1.83 2.78 14.92
CA LEU A 33 0.89 2.77 13.81
C LEU A 33 -0.33 1.89 14.10
N ASP A 34 -1.51 2.33 13.68
CA ASP A 34 -2.73 1.53 13.62
C ASP A 34 -2.98 1.12 12.16
N LEU A 35 -2.38 -0.02 11.79
CA LEU A 35 -2.34 -0.50 10.41
C LEU A 35 -3.65 -1.21 10.01
N SER A 36 -4.38 -0.60 9.08
CA SER A 36 -5.52 -1.20 8.41
C SER A 36 -5.10 -1.79 7.06
N LEU A 37 -5.48 -3.05 6.81
CA LEU A 37 -5.18 -3.73 5.54
C LEU A 37 -6.45 -3.75 4.68
N VAL A 38 -6.37 -3.12 3.51
CA VAL A 38 -7.50 -2.96 2.60
C VAL A 38 -7.30 -3.86 1.38
N ARG A 39 -8.02 -4.98 1.34
CA ARG A 39 -7.96 -5.94 0.24
C ARG A 39 -8.48 -5.32 -1.05
N GLN A 40 -7.67 -5.40 -2.11
CA GLN A 40 -8.01 -4.91 -3.44
C GLN A 40 -8.30 -6.07 -4.40
N PRO A 41 -9.26 -5.91 -5.33
CA PRO A 41 -9.65 -6.97 -6.26
C PRO A 41 -8.69 -7.16 -7.43
N SER A 42 -7.86 -6.15 -7.75
CA SER A 42 -6.89 -6.19 -8.85
C SER A 42 -5.79 -5.15 -8.67
N TRP A 43 -4.70 -5.28 -9.43
CA TRP A 43 -3.63 -4.28 -9.47
C TRP A 43 -4.09 -2.93 -10.00
N SER A 44 -5.01 -2.90 -10.97
CA SER A 44 -5.57 -1.65 -11.49
C SER A 44 -6.40 -0.93 -10.42
N ALA A 45 -7.25 -1.64 -9.68
CA ALA A 45 -8.04 -1.06 -8.59
C ALA A 45 -7.15 -0.52 -7.48
N LEU A 46 -6.12 -1.28 -7.07
CA LEU A 46 -5.15 -0.85 -6.07
C LEU A 46 -4.44 0.43 -6.50
N ARG A 47 -3.94 0.48 -7.74
CA ARG A 47 -3.29 1.65 -8.32
C ARG A 47 -4.20 2.88 -8.29
N ASP A 48 -5.45 2.72 -8.73
CA ASP A 48 -6.38 3.84 -8.83
C ASP A 48 -6.76 4.37 -7.45
N MET A 49 -6.97 3.48 -6.47
CA MET A 49 -7.20 3.87 -5.07
C MET A 49 -6.01 4.62 -4.47
N LEU A 50 -4.78 4.15 -4.73
CA LEU A 50 -3.56 4.81 -4.28
C LEU A 50 -3.40 6.19 -4.94
N ALA A 51 -3.60 6.28 -6.26
CA ALA A 51 -3.51 7.53 -7.01
C ALA A 51 -4.56 8.57 -6.58
N MET A 52 -5.74 8.13 -6.13
CA MET A 52 -6.80 9.00 -5.60
C MET A 52 -6.58 9.41 -4.13
N GLY A 53 -5.52 8.92 -3.48
CA GLY A 53 -5.28 9.15 -2.05
C GLY A 53 -6.31 8.48 -1.13
N ARG A 54 -6.95 7.41 -1.60
CA ARG A 54 -7.84 6.57 -0.79
C ARG A 54 -7.10 5.50 0.01
N LEU A 55 -5.81 5.34 -0.26
CA LEU A 55 -4.87 4.48 0.47
C LEU A 55 -3.65 5.34 0.79
N ASP A 56 -3.07 5.19 1.97
CA ASP A 56 -1.85 5.90 2.34
C ASP A 56 -0.63 5.27 1.68
N PHE A 57 -0.62 3.93 1.58
CA PHE A 57 0.41 3.17 0.88
C PHE A 57 -0.13 1.82 0.40
N ALA A 58 0.68 1.08 -0.36
CA ALA A 58 0.31 -0.26 -0.79
C ALA A 58 1.56 -1.08 -1.16
N HIS A 59 1.45 -2.41 -1.03
CA HIS A 59 2.37 -3.28 -1.76
C HIS A 59 2.05 -3.21 -3.27
N VAL A 60 3.06 -3.21 -4.12
CA VAL A 60 2.87 -3.03 -5.56
C VAL A 60 3.89 -3.82 -6.35
N LEU A 61 3.54 -4.15 -7.59
CA LEU A 61 4.54 -4.66 -8.53
C LEU A 61 5.60 -3.57 -8.76
N SER A 62 6.88 -3.94 -8.68
CA SER A 62 8.01 -3.03 -8.87
C SER A 62 7.91 -2.05 -10.07
N PRO A 63 7.41 -2.43 -11.27
CA PRO A 63 7.26 -1.48 -12.37
C PRO A 63 6.11 -0.47 -12.21
N MET A 64 5.15 -0.68 -11.32
CA MET A 64 3.95 0.17 -11.21
C MET A 64 4.26 1.60 -10.79
N PRO A 65 5.05 1.88 -9.72
CA PRO A 65 5.39 3.27 -9.35
C PRO A 65 6.09 4.05 -10.46
N ILE A 66 6.94 3.38 -11.24
CA ILE A 66 7.64 3.97 -12.40
C ILE A 66 6.61 4.36 -13.47
N ALA A 67 5.73 3.42 -13.83
CA ALA A 67 4.67 3.68 -14.81
C ALA A 67 3.74 4.82 -14.35
N MET A 68 3.30 4.82 -13.09
CA MET A 68 2.46 5.87 -12.51
C MET A 68 3.12 7.25 -12.56
N SER A 69 4.41 7.32 -12.22
CA SER A 69 5.19 8.57 -12.24
C SER A 69 5.37 9.11 -13.67
N LEU A 70 5.44 8.23 -14.67
CA LEU A 70 5.47 8.57 -16.08
C LEU A 70 4.08 8.84 -16.69
N GLY A 71 2.99 8.71 -15.91
CA GLY A 71 1.62 8.85 -16.41
C GLY A 71 1.16 7.70 -17.31
N LEU A 72 1.81 6.54 -17.23
CA LEU A 72 1.48 5.35 -18.01
C LEU A 72 0.45 4.48 -17.29
N GLY A 73 -0.57 4.04 -18.04
CA GLY A 73 -1.52 3.02 -17.61
C GLY A 73 -2.66 3.49 -16.72
N GLY A 74 -2.80 4.79 -16.41
CA GLY A 74 -3.89 5.31 -15.58
C GLY A 74 -3.73 6.79 -15.27
N MET A 75 -4.31 7.25 -14.15
CA MET A 75 -4.09 8.63 -13.67
C MET A 75 -2.62 8.82 -13.24
N PRO A 76 -1.94 9.89 -13.68
CA PRO A 76 -0.64 10.26 -13.15
C PRO A 76 -0.73 10.55 -11.65
N ALA A 77 0.20 10.01 -10.87
CA ALA A 77 0.31 10.27 -9.45
C ALA A 77 1.77 10.44 -9.07
N LYS A 78 2.05 11.37 -8.16
CA LYS A 78 3.35 11.47 -7.50
C LYS A 78 3.40 10.35 -6.45
N ILE A 79 4.23 9.34 -6.70
CA ILE A 79 4.37 8.18 -5.83
C ILE A 79 5.84 8.06 -5.44
N ASP A 80 6.07 7.89 -4.14
CA ASP A 80 7.38 7.50 -3.63
C ASP A 80 7.48 5.97 -3.62
N ALA A 81 8.51 5.43 -4.26
CA ALA A 81 8.81 4.01 -4.22
C ALA A 81 9.85 3.77 -3.12
N LEU A 82 9.39 3.25 -1.98
CA LEU A 82 10.27 2.81 -0.90
C LEU A 82 10.68 1.37 -1.18
N MET A 83 11.95 1.17 -1.54
CA MET A 83 12.55 -0.16 -1.61
C MET A 83 12.96 -0.56 -0.19
N VAL A 84 12.34 -1.62 0.33
CA VAL A 84 12.79 -2.35 1.52
C VAL A 84 13.39 -3.68 1.11
#